data_AF-A0A2S9PRH2-F1
#
_entry.id   AF-A0A2S9PRH2-F1
#
_cell.length_a   1.000
_cell.length_b   1.000
_cell.length_c   1.000
_cell.angle_alpha   90.00
_cell.angle_beta   90.00
_cell.angle_gamma   90.00
#
_symmetry.space_group_name_H-M   'P 1'
#
loop_
_entity.id
_entity.type
_entity.pdbx_description
1 polymer ?
#
loop_
_entity_poly.entity_id
_entity_poly.type
_entity_poly.pdbx_seq_one_letter_code
_entity_poly.pdbx_strand_id
1 'polypeptide(L)'
;GRPAASPFSQRHSTTRPTSLRAVECLWLNGLAAGARGVAFSLAGYAPEARRRADGVGLPLFVMDLTGAPQPVNGAADELLAGGA
;
A
#
# COMPACT_ATOMS: atom_id res chain seq x y z
N GLY A 1 -40.80 -6.20 -0.66
CA GLY A 1 -39.58 -6.50 0.09
C GLY A 1 -38.39 -6.10 -0.73
N ARG A 2 -37.46 -5.31 -0.18
CA ARG A 2 -36.23 -4.90 -0.89
C ARG A 2 -35.32 -6.12 -1.09
N PRO A 3 -34.69 -6.32 -2.26
CA PRO A 3 -33.72 -7.39 -2.43
C PRO A 3 -32.46 -7.08 -1.62
N ALA A 4 -32.03 -8.05 -0.83
CA ALA A 4 -30.74 -8.01 -0.14
C ALA A 4 -29.62 -7.97 -1.20
N ALA A 5 -28.89 -6.87 -1.25
CA ALA A 5 -27.71 -6.76 -2.10
C ALA A 5 -26.68 -7.78 -1.61
N SER A 6 -26.32 -8.74 -2.47
CA SER A 6 -25.22 -9.65 -2.19
C SER A 6 -23.90 -8.86 -2.17
N PRO A 7 -22.97 -9.15 -1.24
CA PRO A 7 -21.70 -8.45 -1.21
C PRO A 7 -20.88 -8.83 -2.44
N PHE A 8 -20.71 -7.89 -3.36
CA PHE A 8 -19.70 -8.00 -4.42
C PHE A 8 -18.32 -7.79 -3.80
N SER A 9 -17.46 -8.80 -3.89
CA SER A 9 -16.06 -8.70 -3.47
C SER A 9 -15.17 -8.71 -4.70
N GLN A 10 -14.58 -7.56 -5.05
CA GLN A 10 -13.61 -7.45 -6.14
C GLN A 10 -12.21 -7.70 -5.59
N ARG A 11 -11.55 -8.77 -6.06
CA ARG A 11 -10.18 -9.11 -5.66
C ARG A 11 -9.22 -8.71 -6.78
N HIS A 12 -8.35 -7.74 -6.53
CA HIS A 12 -7.33 -7.32 -7.49
C HIS A 12 -6.13 -8.26 -7.40
N SER A 13 -6.09 -9.32 -8.21
CA SER A 13 -4.91 -10.17 -8.38
C SER A 13 -3.94 -9.56 -9.40
N THR A 14 -3.54 -8.30 -9.22
CA THR A 14 -2.60 -7.69 -10.14
C THR A 14 -1.18 -8.21 -9.87
N THR A 15 -0.65 -8.99 -10.80
CA THR A 15 0.79 -9.33 -10.88
C THR A 15 1.64 -8.16 -11.38
N ARG A 16 1.03 -7.00 -11.65
CA ARG A 16 1.73 -5.79 -12.07
C ARG A 16 2.15 -4.96 -10.86
N PRO A 17 3.32 -4.29 -10.94
CA PRO A 17 3.76 -3.38 -9.91
C PRO A 17 2.71 -2.31 -9.59
N THR A 18 2.60 -1.94 -8.31
CA THR A 18 1.71 -0.88 -7.86
C THR A 18 2.10 0.44 -8.51
N SER A 19 1.11 1.11 -9.13
CA SER A 19 1.31 2.34 -9.88
C SER A 19 1.44 3.57 -8.98
N LEU A 20 1.97 4.66 -9.54
CA LEU A 20 2.02 5.97 -8.87
C LEU A 20 0.66 6.40 -8.33
N ARG A 21 -0.37 6.29 -9.17
CA ARG A 21 -1.72 6.74 -8.83
C ARG A 21 -2.28 6.00 -7.62
N ALA A 22 -2.01 4.70 -7.50
CA ALA A 22 -2.44 3.91 -6.35
C ALA A 22 -1.77 4.39 -5.05
N VAL A 23 -0.47 4.69 -5.10
CA VAL A 23 0.28 5.27 -3.97
C VAL A 23 -0.26 6.63 -3.57
N GLU A 24 -0.50 7.52 -4.55
CA GLU A 24 -1.04 8.85 -4.28
C GLU A 24 -2.45 8.82 -3.70
N CYS A 25 -3.32 7.96 -4.24
CA CYS A 25 -4.67 7.77 -3.72
C CYS A 25 -4.64 7.28 -2.27
N LEU A 26 -3.80 6.29 -1.95
CA LEU A 26 -3.66 5.80 -0.58
C LEU A 26 -3.18 6.90 0.36
N TRP A 27 -2.15 7.64 -0.03
CA TRP A 27 -1.62 8.74 0.77
C TRP A 27 -2.67 9.83 1.04
N LEU A 28 -3.37 10.28 0.00
CA LEU A 28 -4.42 11.29 0.13
C LEU A 28 -5.60 10.80 0.99
N ASN A 29 -5.99 9.54 0.85
CA ASN A 29 -7.04 8.95 1.69
C ASN A 29 -6.61 8.86 3.16
N GLY A 30 -5.36 8.49 3.44
CA GLY A 30 -4.80 8.51 4.79
C GLY A 30 -4.84 9.91 5.40
N LEU A 31 -4.34 10.91 4.66
CA LEU A 31 -4.39 12.31 5.09
C LEU A 31 -5.83 12.78 5.37
N ALA A 32 -6.77 12.46 4.48
CA ALA A 32 -8.17 12.81 4.66
C ALA A 32 -8.80 12.15 5.90
N ALA A 33 -8.35 10.95 6.25
CA ALA A 33 -8.77 10.23 7.44
C ALA A 33 -7.98 10.60 8.72
N GLY A 34 -6.99 11.50 8.63
CA GLY A 34 -6.09 11.81 9.74
C GLY A 34 -5.21 10.64 10.18
N ALA A 35 -4.95 9.69 9.28
CA ALA A 35 -4.21 8.46 9.56
C ALA A 35 -3.01 8.29 8.61
N ARG A 36 -1.99 7.58 9.07
CA ARG A 36 -0.86 7.20 8.21
C ARG A 36 -1.26 6.00 7.35
N GLY A 37 -1.17 6.15 6.03
CA GLY A 37 -1.32 5.02 5.11
C GLY A 37 -0.06 4.13 5.11
N VAL A 38 -0.24 2.83 4.87
CA VAL A 38 0.85 1.87 4.64
C VAL A 38 0.47 1.02 3.43
N ALA A 39 1.41 0.83 2.50
CA ALA A 39 1.16 0.05 1.29
C ALA A 39 1.85 -1.31 1.36
N PHE A 40 1.15 -2.35 0.93
CA PHE A 40 1.69 -3.70 0.75
C PHE A 40 1.48 -4.15 -0.69
N SER A 41 2.48 -4.76 -1.30
CA SER A 41 2.40 -5.28 -2.67
C SER A 41 3.11 -6.62 -2.81
N LEU A 42 2.52 -7.54 -3.58
CA LEU A 42 3.20 -8.78 -3.98
C LEU A 42 4.10 -8.56 -5.22
N ALA A 43 3.66 -7.70 -6.14
CA ALA A 43 4.34 -7.46 -7.41
C ALA A 43 5.35 -6.30 -7.35
N GLY A 44 5.61 -5.74 -6.17
CA GLY A 44 6.42 -4.55 -6.00
C GLY A 44 5.73 -3.27 -6.44
N TYR A 45 6.54 -2.23 -6.68
CA TYR A 45 6.10 -0.88 -7.00
C TYR A 45 6.80 -0.38 -8.25
N ALA A 46 6.10 0.41 -9.04
CA ALA A 46 6.73 1.10 -10.14
C ALA A 46 7.77 2.13 -9.61
N PRO A 47 8.86 2.42 -10.33
CA PRO A 47 9.93 3.31 -9.85
C PRO A 47 9.46 4.71 -9.42
N GLU A 48 8.51 5.27 -10.15
CA GLU A 48 7.85 6.53 -9.86
C GLU A 48 6.98 6.48 -8.60
N ALA A 49 6.33 5.35 -8.32
CA ALA A 49 5.57 5.13 -7.10
C ALA A 49 6.51 5.11 -5.88
N ARG A 50 7.67 4.46 -6.01
CA ARG A 50 8.69 4.41 -4.95
C ARG A 50 9.24 5.81 -4.64
N ARG A 51 9.67 6.55 -5.66
CA ARG A 51 10.13 7.94 -5.50
C ARG A 51 9.08 8.85 -4.88
N ARG A 52 7.80 8.69 -5.25
CA ARG A 52 6.71 9.47 -4.67
C ARG A 52 6.52 9.14 -3.20
N ALA A 53 6.53 7.86 -2.85
CA ALA A 53 6.38 7.39 -1.47
C ALA A 53 7.51 7.91 -0.57
N ASP A 54 8.75 7.93 -1.07
CA ASP A 54 9.89 8.49 -0.36
C ASP A 54 9.69 9.99 -0.08
N GLY A 55 9.20 10.74 -1.07
CA GLY A 55 8.92 12.16 -0.93
C GLY A 55 7.76 12.52 0.02
N VAL A 56 6.89 11.57 0.37
CA VAL A 56 5.77 11.80 1.32
C VAL A 56 5.87 10.98 2.61
N GLY A 57 6.93 10.19 2.77
CA GLY A 57 7.12 9.31 3.93
C GLY A 57 6.09 8.19 4.03
N LEU A 58 5.52 7.72 2.90
CA LEU A 58 4.59 6.59 2.89
C LEU A 58 5.38 5.27 2.99
N PRO A 59 5.18 4.47 4.04
CA PRO A 59 5.83 3.17 4.17
C PRO A 59 5.35 2.21 3.07
N LEU A 60 6.30 1.62 2.37
CA LEU A 60 6.06 0.61 1.34
C LEU A 60 6.64 -0.75 1.76
N PHE A 61 5.86 -1.81 1.57
CA PHE A 61 6.27 -3.18 1.83
C PHE A 61 6.04 -4.08 0.62
N VAL A 62 7.00 -4.96 0.35
CA VAL A 62 6.78 -6.12 -0.53
C VAL A 62 6.55 -7.35 0.29
N MET A 63 5.50 -8.09 -0.03
CA MET A 63 5.19 -9.36 0.64
C MET A 63 6.01 -10.46 -0.04
N ASP A 64 6.81 -11.20 0.74
CA ASP A 64 7.44 -12.40 0.23
C ASP A 64 6.46 -13.59 0.17
N LEU A 65 6.92 -14.73 -0.37
CA LEU A 65 6.09 -15.94 -0.51
C LEU A 65 5.72 -16.59 0.83
N THR A 66 6.38 -16.20 1.92
CA THR A 66 6.06 -16.65 3.28
C THR A 66 5.05 -15.73 3.97
N GLY A 67 4.74 -14.58 3.36
CA GLY A 67 3.84 -13.58 3.89
C GLY A 67 4.50 -12.57 4.82
N ALA A 68 5.83 -12.56 4.94
CA ALA A 68 6.53 -11.56 5.73
C ALA A 68 6.68 -10.25 4.91
N PRO A 69 6.33 -9.09 5.51
CA PRO A 69 6.48 -7.81 4.85
C PRO A 69 7.95 -7.37 4.87
N GLN A 70 8.54 -7.17 3.68
CA GLN A 70 9.89 -6.66 3.50
C GLN A 70 9.83 -5.15 3.21
N PRO A 71 10.54 -4.31 3.98
CA PRO A 71 10.53 -2.87 3.77
C PRO A 71 11.20 -2.56 2.43
N VAL A 72 10.63 -1.61 1.69
CA VAL A 72 11.25 -1.15 0.42
C VAL A 72 11.61 0.32 0.43
N ASN A 73 11.42 1.05 1.52
CA ASN A 73 11.95 2.40 1.65
C ASN A 73 12.25 2.76 3.10
N GLY A 74 12.97 3.87 3.30
CA GLY A 74 13.35 4.33 4.64
C GLY A 74 12.15 4.51 5.57
N ALA A 75 11.02 5.01 5.07
CA ALA A 75 9.80 5.13 5.86
C ALA A 75 9.24 3.77 6.35
N ALA A 76 9.44 2.70 5.57
CA ALA A 76 9.10 1.34 5.96
C ALA A 76 10.12 0.72 6.92
N ASP A 77 11.41 0.99 6.71
CA ASP A 77 12.48 0.58 7.62
C ASP A 77 12.25 1.18 9.01
N GLU A 78 11.97 2.48 9.08
CA GLU A 78 11.65 3.19 10.32
C GLU A 78 10.41 2.60 11.01
N LEU A 79 9.36 2.27 10.25
CA LEU A 79 8.14 1.69 10.81
C LEU A 79 8.38 0.29 11.38
N LEU A 80 9.17 -0.54 10.71
CA LEU A 80 9.53 -1.87 11.20
C LEU A 80 10.45 -1.80 12.42
N ALA A 81 11.45 -0.92 12.40
CA ALA A 81 12.39 -0.75 13.50
C ALA A 81 11.72 -0.14 14.74
N GLY A 82 10.75 0.73 14.54
CA GLY A 82 9.98 1.38 15.60
C GLY A 82 8.97 0.47 16.30
N GLY A 83 8.62 -0.68 15.72
CA GLY A 83 7.61 -1.59 16.26
C GLY A 83 6.31 -0.85 16.59
N ALA A 84 5.52 -0.53 15.55
CA ALA A 84 4.26 0.23 15.63
C ALA A 84 3.43 0.04 16.92
#